data_AF-R9BSK6-F1
#
_entry.id   AF-R9BSK6-F1
#
_cell.length_a   1.000
_cell.length_b   1.000
_cell.length_c   1.000
_cell.angle_alpha   90.00
_cell.angle_beta   90.00
_cell.angle_gamma   90.00
#
_symmetry.space_group_name_H-M   'P 1'
#
loop_
_entity.id
_entity.type
_entity.pdbx_description
1 polymer ?
#
loop_
_entity_poly.entity_id
_entity_poly.type
_entity_poly.pdbx_seq_one_letter_code
_entity_poly.pdbx_strand_id
1 'polypeptide(L)'
;MIINHNMNAMNAHRNSAMNTASAGKSMEKLSSGLRINRAGDDAAGLSISEKMRSQIRGLDQAARNAQDGISRIQTAEGALNEVSDMLVRMKELA
;
A
#
# COMPACT_ATOMS: atom_id res chain seq x y z
N MET A 1 -33.72 45.68 24.50
CA MET A 1 -34.01 44.49 23.67
C MET A 1 -33.55 44.81 22.26
N ILE A 2 -32.46 44.21 21.78
CA ILE A 2 -31.93 44.52 20.44
C ILE A 2 -32.53 43.49 19.46
N ILE A 3 -33.40 43.95 18.56
CA ILE A 3 -34.15 43.10 17.62
C ILE A 3 -33.32 42.78 16.35
N ASN A 4 -32.29 43.57 16.05
CA ASN A 4 -31.51 43.47 14.81
C ASN A 4 -30.57 42.24 14.73
N HIS A 5 -30.19 41.65 15.86
CA HIS A 5 -29.27 40.51 15.86
C HIS A 5 -29.57 39.53 16.97
N ASN A 6 -29.72 38.25 16.59
CA ASN A 6 -29.97 37.15 17.50
C ASN A 6 -28.69 36.33 17.70
N MET A 7 -27.91 36.69 18.71
CA MET A 7 -26.64 36.05 19.04
C MET A 7 -26.81 34.56 19.42
N ASN A 8 -27.93 34.19 20.04
CA ASN A 8 -28.23 32.81 20.41
C ASN A 8 -28.46 31.95 19.16
N ALA A 9 -29.24 32.45 18.20
CA ALA A 9 -29.45 31.78 16.91
C ALA A 9 -28.13 31.65 16.13
N MET A 10 -27.30 32.69 16.10
CA MET A 10 -25.97 32.61 15.44
C MET A 10 -25.04 31.58 16.10
N ASN A 11 -25.04 31.48 17.43
CA ASN A 11 -24.25 30.48 18.15
C ASN A 11 -24.76 29.05 17.86
N ALA A 12 -26.07 28.84 17.92
CA ALA A 12 -26.69 27.57 17.56
C ALA A 12 -26.36 27.15 16.11
N HIS A 13 -26.41 28.09 15.16
CA HIS A 13 -26.04 27.84 13.77
C HIS A 13 -24.54 27.48 13.63
N ARG A 14 -23.65 28.18 14.34
CA ARG A 14 -22.21 27.85 14.34
C ARG A 14 -21.95 26.43 14.88
N ASN A 15 -22.60 26.05 15.97
CA ASN A 15 -22.47 24.70 16.55
C ASN A 15 -23.03 23.62 15.62
N SER A 16 -24.18 23.89 14.98
CA SER A 16 -24.75 22.99 13.97
C SER A 16 -23.81 22.80 12.77
N ALA A 17 -23.23 23.88 12.26
CA ALA A 17 -22.27 23.82 11.16
C ALA A 17 -21.02 23.01 11.51
N MET A 18 -20.48 23.18 12.72
CA MET A 18 -19.35 22.36 13.20
C MET A 18 -19.72 20.88 13.31
N ASN A 19 -20.91 20.57 13.82
CA ASN A 19 -21.39 19.19 13.93
C ASN A 19 -21.57 18.53 12.56
N THR A 20 -22.17 19.24 11.60
CA THR A 20 -22.33 18.77 10.22
C THR A 20 -20.98 18.50 9.55
N ALA A 21 -19.99 19.37 9.76
CA ALA A 21 -18.64 19.17 9.25
C ALA A 21 -17.97 17.92 9.87
N SER A 22 -18.13 17.71 11.19
CA SER A 22 -17.61 16.52 11.88
C SER A 22 -18.28 15.23 11.39
N ALA A 23 -19.61 15.24 11.23
CA ALA A 23 -20.37 14.11 10.70
C ALA A 23 -19.94 13.76 9.26
N GLY A 24 -19.69 14.78 8.42
CA GLY A 24 -19.15 14.60 7.06
C GLY A 24 -17.79 13.91 7.06
N LYS A 25 -16.86 14.30 7.95
CA LYS A 25 -15.55 13.64 8.09
C LYS A 25 -15.67 12.20 8.56
N SER A 26 -16.58 11.91 9.50
CA SER A 26 -16.83 10.54 9.94
C SER A 26 -17.39 9.68 8.79
N MET A 27 -18.31 10.22 7.99
CA MET A 27 -18.85 9.54 6.82
C MET A 27 -17.77 9.26 5.77
N GLU A 28 -16.85 10.20 5.53
CA GLU A 28 -15.69 10.00 4.63
C GLU A 28 -14.82 8.82 5.07
N LYS A 29 -14.51 8.71 6.38
CA LYS A 29 -13.74 7.61 6.94
C LYS A 29 -14.47 6.27 6.88
N LEU A 30 -15.78 6.26 7.09
CA LEU A 30 -16.61 5.05 6.95
C LEU A 30 -16.67 4.59 5.50
N SER A 31 -16.83 5.52 4.56
CA SER A 31 -16.92 5.23 3.12
C SER A 31 -15.60 4.72 2.55
N SER A 32 -14.47 5.31 2.95
CA SER A 32 -13.16 4.86 2.47
C SER A 32 -12.63 3.61 3.20
N GLY A 33 -13.14 3.32 4.40
CA GLY A 33 -12.59 2.30 5.29
C GLY A 33 -11.20 2.65 5.86
N LEU A 34 -10.68 3.85 5.57
CA LEU A 34 -9.37 4.30 6.02
C LEU A 34 -9.52 5.33 7.14
N ARG A 35 -8.71 5.16 8.20
CA ARG A 35 -8.65 6.13 9.31
C ARG A 35 -8.08 7.49 8.88
N ILE A 36 -7.11 7.48 7.97
CA ILE A 36 -6.39 8.66 7.46
C ILE A 36 -6.67 8.77 5.96
N ASN A 37 -7.47 9.75 5.56
CA ASN A 37 -7.80 10.00 4.15
C ASN A 37 -7.00 11.16 3.56
N ARG A 38 -6.62 12.13 4.40
CA ARG A 38 -5.92 13.35 3.99
C ARG A 38 -4.72 13.62 4.88
N ALA A 39 -3.72 14.32 4.35
CA ALA A 39 -2.55 14.74 5.14
C ALA A 39 -2.92 15.64 6.33
N GLY A 40 -4.06 16.33 6.26
CA GLY A 40 -4.59 17.14 7.37
C GLY A 40 -5.19 16.34 8.53
N ASP A 41 -5.48 15.04 8.34
CA ASP A 41 -5.95 14.17 9.43
C ASP A 41 -4.79 13.68 10.31
N ASP A 42 -3.69 13.26 9.67
CA ASP A 42 -2.48 12.74 10.32
C ASP A 42 -1.32 12.69 9.30
N ALA A 43 -0.53 13.77 9.21
CA ALA A 43 0.54 13.87 8.22
C ALA A 43 1.66 12.83 8.46
N ALA A 44 2.01 12.58 9.72
CA ALA A 44 3.04 11.61 10.09
C ALA A 44 2.55 10.18 9.83
N GLY A 45 1.32 9.85 10.25
CA GLY A 45 0.71 8.56 9.99
C GLY A 45 0.54 8.27 8.49
N LEU A 46 0.16 9.28 7.70
CA LEU A 46 0.08 9.14 6.24
C LEU A 46 1.45 8.85 5.63
N SER A 47 2.49 9.60 6.00
CA SER A 47 3.86 9.41 5.51
C SER A 47 4.40 8.00 5.84
N ILE A 48 4.18 7.53 7.07
CA ILE A 48 4.57 6.18 7.48
C ILE A 48 3.78 5.13 6.69
N SER A 49 2.47 5.31 6.50
CA SER A 49 1.65 4.38 5.74
C SER A 49 2.09 4.28 4.27
N GLU A 50 2.46 5.38 3.64
CA GLU A 50 2.97 5.39 2.26
C GLU A 50 4.37 4.79 2.16
N LYS A 51 5.24 5.03 3.16
CA LYS A 51 6.53 4.34 3.26
C LYS A 51 6.33 2.82 3.35
N MET A 52 5.42 2.35 4.20
CA MET A 52 5.11 0.92 4.31
C MET A 52 4.52 0.37 3.01
N ARG A 53 3.60 1.08 2.35
CA ARG A 53 3.04 0.69 1.05
C ARG A 53 4.12 0.59 -0.03
N SER A 54 5.10 1.49 -0.02
CA SER A 54 6.26 1.43 -0.92
C SER A 54 7.14 0.23 -0.62
N GLN A 55 7.44 -0.03 0.65
CA GLN A 55 8.22 -1.20 1.07
C GLN A 55 7.54 -2.52 0.69
N ILE A 56 6.23 -2.66 0.91
CA ILE A 56 5.46 -3.84 0.53
C ILE A 56 5.58 -4.08 -0.99
N ARG A 57 5.34 -3.06 -1.81
CA ARG A 57 5.50 -3.19 -3.27
C ARG A 57 6.93 -3.58 -3.68
N GLY A 58 7.94 -3.04 -2.98
CA GLY A 58 9.33 -3.41 -3.20
C GLY A 58 9.62 -4.87 -2.85
N LEU A 59 9.09 -5.34 -1.71
CA LEU A 59 9.22 -6.73 -1.26
C LEU A 59 8.49 -7.70 -2.20
N ASP A 60 7.29 -7.37 -2.67
CA ASP A 60 6.55 -8.18 -3.64
C ASP A 60 7.35 -8.34 -4.95
N GLN A 61 7.98 -7.26 -5.42
CA GLN A 61 8.85 -7.34 -6.59
C GLN A 61 10.12 -8.15 -6.31
N ALA A 62 10.74 -7.98 -5.14
CA ALA A 62 11.90 -8.75 -4.75
C ALA A 62 11.59 -10.26 -4.68
N ALA A 63 10.42 -10.64 -4.16
CA ALA A 63 9.96 -12.02 -4.13
C ALA A 63 9.79 -12.61 -5.54
N ARG A 64 9.17 -11.85 -6.46
CA ARG A 64 9.07 -12.24 -7.88
C ARG A 64 10.45 -12.41 -8.52
N ASN A 65 11.35 -11.46 -8.32
CA ASN A 65 12.71 -11.52 -8.84
C ASN A 65 13.49 -12.75 -8.30
N ALA A 66 13.29 -13.09 -7.01
CA ALA A 66 13.90 -14.27 -6.42
C ALA A 66 13.36 -15.55 -7.07
N GLN A 67 12.04 -15.64 -7.30
CA GLN A 67 11.43 -16.78 -7.97
C GLN A 67 11.91 -16.93 -9.43
N ASP A 68 12.06 -15.82 -10.15
CA ASP A 68 12.63 -15.81 -11.49
C ASP A 68 14.09 -16.27 -11.48
N GLY A 69 14.87 -15.84 -10.49
CA GLY A 69 16.24 -16.28 -10.26
C GLY A 69 16.33 -17.79 -10.05
N ILE A 70 15.47 -18.35 -9.18
CA ILE A 70 15.36 -19.79 -8.95
C ILE A 70 15.04 -20.53 -10.25
N SER A 71 14.05 -20.04 -11.00
CA SER A 71 13.62 -20.66 -12.26
C SER A 71 14.75 -20.68 -13.31
N ARG A 72 15.57 -19.62 -13.36
CA ARG A 72 16.75 -19.57 -14.23
C ARG A 72 17.83 -20.55 -13.81
N ILE A 73 18.11 -20.64 -12.50
CA ILE A 73 19.09 -21.59 -11.97
C ILE A 73 18.66 -23.02 -12.27
N GLN A 74 17.39 -23.37 -12.06
CA GLN A 74 16.85 -24.69 -12.38
C GLN A 74 16.97 -25.01 -13.88
N THR A 75 16.69 -24.06 -14.75
CA THR A 75 16.89 -24.23 -16.20
C THR A 75 18.36 -24.48 -16.54
N ALA A 76 19.28 -23.74 -15.91
CA ALA A 76 20.71 -23.93 -16.11
C ALA A 76 21.20 -25.29 -15.58
N GLU A 77 20.74 -25.71 -14.39
CA GLU A 77 21.04 -27.04 -13.82
C GLU A 77 20.56 -28.16 -14.75
N GLY A 78 19.34 -28.06 -15.29
CA GLY A 78 18.83 -29.02 -16.27
C GLY A 78 19.69 -29.10 -17.52
N ALA A 79 20.11 -27.97 -18.07
CA ALA A 79 21.00 -27.93 -19.23
C ALA A 79 22.39 -28.52 -18.94
N LEU A 80 22.95 -28.26 -17.75
CA LEU A 80 24.25 -28.81 -17.34
C LEU A 80 24.20 -30.33 -17.12
N ASN A 81 23.07 -30.87 -16.65
CA ASN A 81 22.88 -32.32 -16.52
C ASN A 81 22.97 -33.01 -17.89
N GLU A 82 22.29 -32.47 -18.92
CA GLU A 82 22.40 -32.98 -20.30
C GLU A 82 23.84 -32.93 -20.83
N VAL A 83 24.57 -31.83 -20.55
CA VAL A 83 25.99 -31.73 -20.93
C VAL A 83 26.84 -32.79 -20.22
N SER A 84 26.59 -33.02 -18.93
CA SER A 84 27.29 -34.06 -18.16
C SER A 84 27.05 -35.44 -18.75
N ASP A 85 25.81 -35.77 -19.09
CA ASP A 85 25.44 -37.07 -19.68
C ASP A 85 26.10 -37.26 -21.06
N MET A 86 26.17 -36.22 -21.88
CA MET A 86 26.91 -36.24 -23.15
C MET A 86 28.41 -36.51 -22.93
N LEU A 87 29.03 -35.87 -21.94
CA LEU A 87 30.46 -36.07 -21.64
C LEU A 87 30.75 -37.50 -21.15
N VAL A 88 29.88 -38.07 -20.32
CA VAL A 88 30.00 -39.47 -19.88
C VAL A 88 29.94 -40.40 -21.09
N ARG A 89 28.97 -40.20 -21.99
CA ARG A 89 28.83 -40.99 -23.20
C ARG A 89 30.04 -40.87 -24.13
N MET A 90 30.62 -39.66 -24.28
CA MET A 90 31.85 -39.48 -25.06
C MET A 90 33.02 -40.27 -24.46
N LYS A 91 33.13 -40.32 -23.13
CA LYS A 91 34.16 -41.10 -22.45
C LYS A 91 33.97 -42.61 -22.66
N GLU A 92 32.74 -43.10 -22.70
CA GLU A 92 32.44 -44.52 -22.99
C GLU A 92 32.76 -44.91 -24.44
N LEU A 93 32.78 -43.94 -25.36
CA LEU A 93 33.06 -44.15 -26.79
C LEU A 93 34.55 -44.01 -27.17
N ALA A 94 35.40 -43.52 -26.26
CA ALA A 94 36.84 -43.33 -26.48
C ALA A 94 37.64 -44.59 -26.15
#